data_AF-A0A917CK26-F1
#
_entry.id   AF-A0A917CK26-F1
#
_cell.length_a   1.000
_cell.length_b   1.000
_cell.length_c   1.000
_cell.angle_alpha   90.00
_cell.angle_beta   90.00
_cell.angle_gamma   90.00
#
_symmetry.space_group_name_H-M   'P 1'
#
loop_
_entity.id
_entity.type
_entity.pdbx_description
1 polymer ?
#
loop_
_entity_poly.entity_id
_entity_poly.type
_entity_poly.pdbx_seq_one_letter_code
_entity_poly.pdbx_strand_id
1 'polypeptide(L)'
;MWPPRDIPYFSPSSANADPRGLYEKLRGAKRDGGGQPPHQGRWTRVGTAIGDMIQRDILFAEKHYEALTGDKPRFTFERNAYGEPMFEDFAPGNKTLTHNGKTFALYGFCDGILRYVTEDGEAIRVGLEIKSKQTTAAQTSDYSQRNGPKEDHVKQCVCYSLMYGNADAPLDYYVILYVNGSKKAWEMTDDEYAKNPDIKAHGLFITDEMRAGVLDRFADILDAVDNGSPPPLDLGNFTFNNFKRACALSLSDEEMAQLEREVAATMRSGLPDFKKRQYAEAFDKIREIRKGAIA
;
A
#
# COMPACT_ATOMS: atom_id res chain seq x y z
N MET A 1 -18.19 -9.04 0.09
CA MET A 1 -17.72 -10.38 0.50
C MET A 1 -16.79 -10.20 1.70
N TRP A 2 -16.87 -11.01 2.75
CA TRP A 2 -15.91 -10.96 3.88
C TRP A 2 -14.96 -12.16 3.79
N PRO A 3 -13.73 -12.09 4.34
CA PRO A 3 -12.87 -13.26 4.50
C PRO A 3 -13.64 -14.38 5.22
N PRO A 4 -13.37 -15.67 4.90
CA PRO A 4 -14.01 -16.77 5.57
C PRO A 4 -13.86 -16.63 7.10
N ARG A 5 -14.92 -16.98 7.84
CA ARG A 5 -14.85 -17.02 9.30
C ARG A 5 -13.73 -17.98 9.71
N ASP A 6 -12.97 -17.59 10.74
CA ASP A 6 -11.89 -18.38 11.34
C ASP A 6 -10.62 -18.55 10.49
N ILE A 7 -10.47 -17.82 9.37
CA ILE A 7 -9.21 -17.77 8.61
C ILE A 7 -8.49 -16.43 8.87
N PRO A 8 -7.22 -16.45 9.31
CA PRO A 8 -6.38 -15.26 9.39
C PRO A 8 -6.36 -14.50 8.06
N TYR A 9 -6.42 -13.17 8.09
CA TYR A 9 -6.38 -12.39 6.85
C TYR A 9 -5.45 -11.20 6.92
N PHE A 10 -4.86 -10.88 5.76
CA PHE A 10 -4.05 -9.70 5.52
C PHE A 10 -4.70 -8.82 4.47
N SER A 11 -4.58 -7.50 4.62
CA SER A 11 -4.97 -6.58 3.55
C SER A 11 -3.77 -6.25 2.68
N PRO A 12 -3.93 -6.09 1.36
CA PRO A 12 -2.86 -5.62 0.46
C PRO A 12 -2.15 -4.36 0.98
N SER A 13 -2.90 -3.40 1.51
CA SER A 13 -2.38 -2.17 2.12
C SER A 13 -1.53 -2.38 3.38
N SER A 14 -1.58 -3.57 4.00
CA SER A 14 -0.80 -3.93 5.18
C SER A 14 0.42 -4.82 4.87
N ALA A 15 0.69 -5.10 3.59
CA ALA A 15 1.78 -6.00 3.19
C ALA A 15 3.17 -5.54 3.67
N ASN A 16 3.36 -4.23 3.87
CA ASN A 16 4.58 -3.65 4.42
C ASN A 16 4.40 -3.09 5.86
N ALA A 17 3.29 -3.41 6.53
CA ALA A 17 3.07 -2.96 7.91
C ALA A 17 4.05 -3.64 8.88
N ASP A 18 4.26 -3.02 10.04
CA ASP A 18 5.09 -3.57 11.12
C ASP A 18 4.71 -5.03 11.46
N PRO A 19 5.65 -5.99 11.39
CA PRO A 19 5.37 -7.40 11.68
C PRO A 19 4.80 -7.62 13.07
N ARG A 20 5.28 -6.89 14.09
CA ARG A 20 4.76 -6.98 15.45
C ARG A 20 3.30 -6.53 15.52
N GLY A 21 2.94 -5.45 14.82
CA GLY A 21 1.55 -5.02 14.67
C GLY A 21 0.64 -6.05 13.99
N LEU A 22 1.13 -6.75 12.96
CA LEU A 22 0.37 -7.83 12.31
C LEU A 22 0.23 -9.06 13.20
N TYR A 23 1.27 -9.40 13.96
CA TYR A 23 1.22 -10.45 14.98
C TYR A 23 0.15 -10.14 16.05
N GLU A 24 0.13 -8.92 16.60
CA GLU A 24 -0.88 -8.51 17.60
C GLU A 24 -2.30 -8.53 17.01
N LYS A 25 -2.47 -8.07 15.75
CA LYS A 25 -3.75 -8.16 15.03
C LYS A 25 -4.29 -9.59 15.03
N LEU A 26 -3.46 -10.54 14.64
CA LEU A 26 -3.86 -11.94 14.47
C LEU A 26 -4.12 -12.63 15.80
N ARG A 27 -3.49 -12.18 16.89
CA ARG A 27 -3.80 -12.58 18.26
C ARG A 27 -5.08 -11.96 18.82
N GLY A 28 -5.79 -11.14 18.03
CA GLY A 28 -7.05 -10.52 18.44
C GLY A 28 -6.88 -9.25 19.26
N ALA A 29 -5.70 -8.61 19.22
CA ALA A 29 -5.52 -7.31 19.86
C ALA A 29 -6.50 -6.28 19.28
N LYS A 30 -7.00 -5.39 20.14
CA LYS A 30 -7.86 -4.29 19.69
C LYS A 30 -6.99 -3.26 18.97
N ARG A 31 -7.48 -2.78 17.83
CA ARG A 31 -6.91 -1.59 17.18
C ARG A 31 -6.99 -0.42 18.16
N ASP A 32 -5.97 0.42 18.17
CA ASP A 32 -5.91 1.59 19.06
C ASP A 32 -7.14 2.47 18.83
N GLY A 33 -7.82 2.81 19.93
CA GLY A 33 -8.95 3.73 19.92
C GLY A 33 -8.46 5.17 19.96
N GLY A 34 -8.77 5.94 18.92
CA GLY A 34 -8.43 7.36 18.85
C GLY A 34 -8.88 7.94 17.52
N GLY A 35 -9.67 9.01 17.55
CA GLY A 35 -10.08 9.69 16.32
C GLY A 35 -8.86 10.24 15.60
N GLN A 36 -8.75 9.98 14.30
CA GLN A 36 -7.81 10.74 13.47
C GLN A 36 -8.15 12.24 13.58
N PRO A 37 -7.17 13.12 13.77
CA PRO A 37 -7.40 14.56 13.71
C PRO A 37 -8.20 14.92 12.44
N PRO A 38 -9.14 15.88 12.50
CA PRO A 38 -10.03 16.17 11.36
C PRO A 38 -9.30 16.43 10.03
N HIS A 39 -8.09 17.00 10.09
CA HIS A 39 -7.27 17.24 8.90
C HIS A 39 -6.78 15.95 8.22
N GLN A 40 -6.46 14.89 8.99
CA GLN A 40 -6.06 13.59 8.42
C GLN A 40 -7.24 12.87 7.77
N GLY A 41 -8.43 12.98 8.37
CA GLY A 41 -9.65 12.47 7.76
C GLY A 41 -9.99 13.17 6.44
N ARG A 42 -9.81 14.51 6.37
CA ARG A 42 -9.94 15.26 5.11
C ARG A 42 -8.90 14.82 4.07
N TRP A 43 -7.64 14.67 4.48
CA TRP A 43 -6.56 14.22 3.61
C TRP A 43 -6.91 12.87 2.94
N THR A 44 -7.38 11.90 3.73
CA THR A 44 -7.82 10.60 3.22
C THR A 44 -8.95 10.75 2.18
N ARG A 45 -9.99 11.54 2.49
CA ARG A 45 -11.12 11.77 1.56
C ARG A 45 -10.71 12.46 0.26
N VAL A 46 -9.78 13.42 0.31
CA VAL A 46 -9.21 14.03 -0.90
C VAL A 46 -8.47 12.97 -1.72
N GLY A 47 -7.75 12.07 -1.06
CA GLY A 47 -7.07 10.96 -1.72
C GLY A 47 -8.05 10.03 -2.45
N THR A 48 -9.15 9.66 -1.80
CA THR A 48 -10.23 8.86 -2.41
C THR A 48 -10.82 9.56 -3.63
N ALA A 49 -11.22 10.83 -3.50
CA ALA A 49 -11.81 11.59 -4.61
C ALA A 49 -10.85 11.72 -5.82
N ILE A 50 -9.53 11.75 -5.59
CA ILE A 50 -8.53 11.71 -6.67
C ILE A 50 -8.53 10.33 -7.37
N GLY A 51 -8.66 9.23 -6.62
CA GLY A 51 -8.80 7.88 -7.17
C GLY A 51 -10.04 7.77 -8.06
N ASP A 52 -11.21 8.15 -7.52
CA ASP A 52 -12.49 8.15 -8.23
C ASP A 52 -12.43 8.95 -9.54
N MET A 53 -11.75 10.10 -9.51
CA MET A 53 -11.56 10.96 -10.68
C MET A 53 -10.79 10.24 -11.79
N ILE A 54 -9.66 9.60 -11.46
CA ILE A 54 -8.85 8.89 -12.46
C ILE A 54 -9.60 7.69 -13.04
N GLN A 55 -10.29 6.91 -12.21
CA GLN A 55 -11.12 5.80 -12.69
C GLN A 55 -12.21 6.31 -13.65
N ARG A 56 -12.87 7.41 -13.29
CA ARG A 56 -13.86 8.07 -14.15
C ARG A 56 -13.24 8.56 -15.47
N ASP A 57 -12.04 9.13 -15.44
CA ASP A 57 -11.36 9.65 -16.63
C ASP A 57 -11.00 8.52 -17.59
N ILE A 58 -10.59 7.35 -17.08
CA ILE A 58 -10.37 6.14 -17.90
C ILE A 58 -11.68 5.67 -18.55
N LEU A 59 -12.78 5.60 -17.79
CA LEU A 59 -14.11 5.27 -18.34
C LEU A 59 -14.58 6.29 -19.38
N PHE A 60 -14.24 7.57 -19.19
CA PHE A 60 -14.57 8.62 -20.15
C PHE A 60 -13.75 8.46 -21.43
N ALA A 61 -12.46 8.14 -21.32
CA ALA A 61 -11.60 7.82 -22.45
C ALA A 61 -12.13 6.60 -23.23
N GLU A 62 -12.55 5.53 -22.55
CA GLU A 62 -13.17 4.36 -23.19
C GLU A 62 -14.34 4.72 -24.11
N LYS A 63 -15.15 5.69 -23.70
CA LYS A 63 -16.35 6.08 -24.44
C LYS A 63 -16.09 7.10 -25.55
N HIS A 64 -15.10 7.99 -25.36
CA HIS A 64 -14.97 9.20 -26.17
C HIS A 64 -13.67 9.32 -26.96
N TYR A 65 -12.62 8.57 -26.59
CA TYR A 65 -11.28 8.75 -27.15
C TYR A 65 -11.22 8.47 -28.67
N GLU A 66 -11.86 7.40 -29.15
CA GLU A 66 -11.91 7.05 -30.58
C GLU A 66 -12.64 8.11 -31.41
N ALA A 67 -13.76 8.63 -30.91
CA ALA A 67 -14.51 9.69 -31.60
C ALA A 67 -13.72 11.01 -31.70
N LEU A 68 -12.82 11.28 -30.74
CA LEU A 68 -12.04 12.51 -30.69
C LEU A 68 -10.70 12.43 -31.42
N THR A 69 -10.06 11.27 -31.40
CA THR A 69 -8.69 11.09 -31.90
C THR A 69 -8.60 10.25 -33.17
N GLY A 70 -9.63 9.45 -33.46
CA GLY A 70 -9.61 8.43 -34.52
C GLY A 70 -8.97 7.10 -34.08
N ASP A 71 -8.30 7.07 -32.92
CA ASP A 71 -7.63 5.89 -32.39
C ASP A 71 -8.41 5.29 -31.22
N LYS A 72 -8.38 3.95 -31.08
CA LYS A 72 -8.96 3.30 -29.91
C LYS A 72 -8.09 3.53 -28.67
N PRO A 73 -8.69 3.74 -27.48
CA PRO A 73 -7.92 3.86 -26.26
C PRO A 73 -7.18 2.54 -25.99
N ARG A 74 -5.86 2.61 -25.77
CA ARG A 74 -5.03 1.42 -25.51
C ARG A 74 -5.32 0.78 -24.16
N PHE A 75 -5.76 1.56 -23.18
CA PHE A 75 -6.19 1.08 -21.86
C PHE A 75 -7.70 1.21 -21.72
N THR A 76 -8.33 0.14 -21.25
CA THR A 76 -9.76 0.05 -20.93
C THR A 76 -9.93 -0.81 -19.69
N PHE A 77 -10.96 -0.62 -18.87
CA PHE A 77 -11.24 -1.53 -17.76
C PHE A 77 -11.66 -2.90 -18.27
N GLU A 78 -11.07 -3.93 -17.66
CA GLU A 78 -11.61 -5.28 -17.75
C GLU A 78 -13.04 -5.31 -17.22
N ARG A 79 -13.91 -6.13 -17.83
CA ARG A 79 -15.31 -6.27 -17.43
C ARG A 79 -15.51 -7.58 -16.69
N ASN A 80 -16.22 -7.52 -15.57
CA ASN A 80 -16.63 -8.72 -14.84
C ASN A 80 -17.74 -9.47 -15.60
N ALA A 81 -18.20 -10.60 -15.04
CA ALA A 81 -19.25 -11.42 -15.64
C ALA A 81 -20.61 -10.68 -15.83
N TYR A 82 -20.81 -9.57 -15.13
CA TYR A 82 -22.00 -8.71 -15.21
C TYR A 82 -21.81 -7.51 -16.15
N GLY A 83 -20.64 -7.37 -16.77
CA GLY A 83 -20.32 -6.23 -17.64
C GLY A 83 -19.89 -4.96 -16.90
N GLU A 84 -19.67 -5.04 -15.58
CA GLU A 84 -19.22 -3.91 -14.76
C GLU A 84 -17.69 -3.79 -14.84
N PRO A 85 -17.12 -2.57 -14.74
CA PRO A 85 -15.67 -2.40 -14.76
C PRO A 85 -15.02 -2.99 -13.51
N MET A 86 -13.88 -3.68 -13.67
CA MET A 86 -13.15 -4.34 -12.58
C MET A 86 -12.35 -3.34 -11.74
N PHE A 87 -13.01 -2.60 -10.84
CA PHE A 87 -12.38 -1.81 -9.77
C PHE A 87 -13.28 -1.75 -8.53
N GLU A 88 -12.66 -1.54 -7.36
CA GLU A 88 -13.33 -1.31 -6.07
C GLU A 88 -14.49 -2.27 -5.78
N ASP A 89 -15.68 -1.75 -5.47
CA ASP A 89 -16.87 -2.53 -5.10
C ASP A 89 -17.32 -3.52 -6.19
N PHE A 90 -16.92 -3.30 -7.46
CA PHE A 90 -17.20 -4.20 -8.59
C PHE A 90 -16.13 -5.29 -8.78
N ALA A 91 -15.03 -5.19 -8.04
CA ALA A 91 -13.95 -6.18 -8.00
C ALA A 91 -13.62 -6.59 -6.55
N PRO A 92 -14.58 -7.08 -5.74
CA PRO A 92 -14.31 -7.49 -4.37
C PRO A 92 -13.28 -8.62 -4.34
N GLY A 93 -12.13 -8.35 -3.74
CA GLY A 93 -11.02 -9.28 -3.67
C GLY A 93 -10.99 -10.04 -2.37
N ASN A 94 -11.14 -11.35 -2.44
CA ASN A 94 -10.91 -12.27 -1.34
C ASN A 94 -10.32 -13.57 -1.90
N LYS A 95 -9.08 -13.89 -1.52
CA LYS A 95 -8.43 -15.12 -1.97
C LYS A 95 -7.79 -15.82 -0.79
N THR A 96 -8.22 -17.06 -0.55
CA THR A 96 -7.55 -17.96 0.40
C THR A 96 -6.37 -18.61 -0.29
N LEU A 97 -5.23 -18.59 0.37
CA LEU A 97 -3.95 -19.09 -0.13
C LEU A 97 -3.33 -20.00 0.93
N THR A 98 -2.59 -21.01 0.48
CA THR A 98 -1.73 -21.83 1.33
C THR A 98 -0.29 -21.68 0.89
N HIS A 99 0.60 -21.33 1.82
CA HIS A 99 2.03 -21.15 1.58
C HIS A 99 2.81 -21.58 2.83
N ASN A 100 3.92 -22.30 2.65
CA ASN A 100 4.74 -22.86 3.75
C ASN A 100 3.89 -23.56 4.84
N GLY A 101 2.85 -24.31 4.45
CA GLY A 101 1.96 -25.00 5.38
C GLY A 101 0.98 -24.10 6.15
N LYS A 102 0.99 -22.79 5.92
CA LYS A 102 0.06 -21.82 6.50
C LYS A 102 -1.05 -21.47 5.53
N THR A 103 -2.27 -21.38 6.05
CA THR A 103 -3.45 -20.95 5.27
C THR A 103 -3.95 -19.61 5.78
N PHE A 104 -4.11 -18.66 4.86
CA PHE A 104 -4.61 -17.32 5.15
C PHE A 104 -5.35 -16.71 3.96
N ALA A 105 -6.11 -15.66 4.21
CA ALA A 105 -6.81 -14.91 3.18
C ALA A 105 -6.13 -13.56 2.88
N LEU A 106 -6.06 -13.19 1.61
CA LEU A 106 -5.86 -11.81 1.18
C LEU A 106 -7.22 -11.18 0.95
N TYR A 107 -7.47 -10.03 1.57
CA TYR A 107 -8.74 -9.33 1.49
C TYR A 107 -8.57 -7.83 1.23
N GLY A 108 -9.18 -7.33 0.16
CA GLY A 108 -9.11 -5.93 -0.23
C GLY A 108 -9.73 -5.68 -1.59
N PHE A 109 -9.61 -4.44 -2.04
CA PHE A 109 -10.15 -3.95 -3.30
C PHE A 109 -9.03 -3.24 -4.06
N CYS A 110 -8.88 -3.53 -5.35
CA CYS A 110 -7.92 -2.82 -6.20
C CYS A 110 -8.54 -1.59 -6.87
N ASP A 111 -7.71 -0.61 -7.22
CA ASP A 111 -8.16 0.58 -7.94
C ASP A 111 -8.52 0.29 -9.41
N GLY A 112 -8.06 -0.84 -9.95
CA GLY A 112 -8.51 -1.33 -11.24
C GLY A 112 -7.77 -2.55 -11.80
N ILE A 113 -8.44 -3.26 -12.70
CA ILE A 113 -7.83 -4.19 -13.65
C ILE A 113 -8.16 -3.69 -15.05
N LEU A 114 -7.11 -3.40 -15.81
CA LEU A 114 -7.20 -2.88 -17.16
C LEU A 114 -6.89 -3.99 -18.16
N ARG A 115 -7.49 -3.90 -19.34
CA ARG A 115 -7.01 -4.50 -20.57
C ARG A 115 -6.17 -3.45 -21.31
N TYR A 116 -4.93 -3.81 -21.60
CA TYR A 116 -4.02 -3.05 -22.44
C TYR A 116 -3.86 -3.72 -23.80
N VAL A 117 -3.95 -2.94 -24.88
CA VAL A 117 -3.60 -3.39 -26.23
C VAL A 117 -2.21 -2.87 -26.58
N THR A 118 -1.26 -3.79 -26.79
CA THR A 118 0.11 -3.50 -27.22
C THR A 118 0.13 -2.96 -28.67
N GLU A 119 1.30 -2.49 -29.12
CA GLU A 119 1.45 -1.93 -30.47
C GLU A 119 1.24 -2.96 -31.59
N ASP A 120 1.55 -4.22 -31.31
CA ASP A 120 1.33 -5.38 -32.16
C ASP A 120 -0.08 -6.00 -32.00
N GLY A 121 -0.92 -5.43 -31.14
CA GLY A 121 -2.33 -5.80 -31.00
C GLY A 121 -2.62 -6.90 -29.98
N GLU A 122 -1.62 -7.36 -29.22
CA GLU A 122 -1.81 -8.29 -28.11
C GLU A 122 -2.59 -7.61 -26.97
N ALA A 123 -3.53 -8.34 -26.40
CA ALA A 123 -4.30 -7.87 -25.25
C ALA A 123 -3.76 -8.51 -23.98
N ILE A 124 -3.24 -7.68 -23.07
CA ILE A 124 -2.73 -8.13 -21.78
C ILE A 124 -3.50 -7.49 -20.62
N ARG A 125 -3.52 -8.16 -19.47
CA ARG A 125 -4.10 -7.63 -18.23
C ARG A 125 -3.05 -6.80 -17.51
N VAL A 126 -3.46 -5.61 -17.05
CA VAL A 126 -2.60 -4.68 -16.31
C VAL A 126 -3.34 -4.18 -15.10
N GLY A 127 -2.81 -4.39 -13.90
CA GLY A 127 -3.38 -3.84 -12.70
C GLY A 127 -3.14 -2.33 -12.59
N LEU A 128 -4.08 -1.63 -11.96
CA LEU A 128 -4.01 -0.19 -11.71
C LEU A 128 -3.95 0.07 -10.20
N GLU A 129 -3.01 0.90 -9.78
CA GLU A 129 -2.92 1.43 -8.42
C GLU A 129 -2.74 2.95 -8.47
N ILE A 130 -3.59 3.70 -7.80
CA ILE A 130 -3.63 5.17 -7.79
C ILE A 130 -3.25 5.66 -6.39
N LYS A 131 -2.23 6.51 -6.32
CA LYS A 131 -1.76 7.09 -5.05
C LYS A 131 -1.70 8.60 -5.13
N SER A 132 -2.48 9.26 -4.29
CA SER A 132 -2.40 10.71 -4.14
C SER A 132 -1.10 11.15 -3.42
N LYS A 133 -0.46 12.20 -3.94
CA LYS A 133 0.72 12.87 -3.38
C LYS A 133 0.33 14.30 -3.02
N GLN A 134 0.08 14.56 -1.74
CA GLN A 134 -0.58 15.80 -1.31
C GLN A 134 0.31 16.70 -0.44
N THR A 135 1.55 16.31 -0.15
CA THR A 135 2.42 17.08 0.77
C THR A 135 3.17 18.21 0.06
N THR A 136 3.77 17.92 -1.10
CA THR A 136 4.46 18.93 -1.90
C THR A 136 4.32 18.61 -3.38
N ALA A 137 4.31 19.65 -4.22
CA ALA A 137 4.24 19.47 -5.67
C ALA A 137 5.44 18.69 -6.22
N ALA A 138 6.60 18.78 -5.57
CA ALA A 138 7.80 18.04 -5.95
C ALA A 138 7.67 16.52 -5.75
N GLN A 139 6.63 16.01 -5.08
CA GLN A 139 6.49 14.57 -4.84
C GLN A 139 6.30 13.75 -6.12
N THR A 140 5.91 14.36 -7.25
CA THR A 140 5.82 13.68 -8.55
C THR A 140 7.00 14.02 -9.49
N SER A 141 7.98 14.81 -9.04
CA SER A 141 9.16 15.14 -9.83
C SER A 141 10.07 13.94 -10.06
N ASP A 142 10.85 13.97 -11.14
CA ASP A 142 11.86 12.94 -11.43
C ASP A 142 12.85 12.76 -10.28
N TYR A 143 13.25 13.86 -9.62
CA TYR A 143 14.14 13.78 -8.47
C TYR A 143 13.52 12.99 -7.31
N SER A 144 12.26 13.26 -6.96
CA SER A 144 11.57 12.53 -5.89
C SER A 144 11.25 11.08 -6.26
N GLN A 145 11.14 10.81 -7.55
CA GLN A 145 10.72 9.52 -8.12
C GLN A 145 11.88 8.68 -8.67
N ARG A 146 13.13 9.15 -8.51
CA ARG A 146 14.36 8.52 -9.05
C ARG A 146 14.60 7.08 -8.60
N ASN A 147 14.04 6.69 -7.45
CA ASN A 147 14.17 5.35 -6.89
C ASN A 147 12.98 4.45 -7.26
N GLY A 148 12.13 4.88 -8.21
CA GLY A 148 10.93 4.16 -8.59
C GLY A 148 9.76 4.33 -7.61
N PRO A 149 8.72 3.49 -7.74
CA PRO A 149 7.60 3.49 -6.82
C PRO A 149 8.05 3.06 -5.42
N LYS A 150 7.24 3.39 -4.41
CA LYS A 150 7.55 3.03 -3.02
C LYS A 150 7.30 1.54 -2.83
N GLU A 151 8.14 0.90 -2.03
CA GLU A 151 8.10 -0.54 -1.79
C GLU A 151 6.77 -1.01 -1.19
N ASP A 152 6.14 -0.21 -0.33
CA ASP A 152 4.82 -0.50 0.24
C ASP A 152 3.74 -0.57 -0.85
N HIS A 153 3.78 0.31 -1.83
CA HIS A 153 2.87 0.30 -2.97
C HIS A 153 3.17 -0.87 -3.92
N VAL A 154 4.44 -1.23 -4.11
CA VAL A 154 4.84 -2.41 -4.90
C VAL A 154 4.28 -3.68 -4.25
N LYS A 155 4.49 -3.88 -2.94
CA LYS A 155 3.96 -5.06 -2.22
C LYS A 155 2.43 -5.12 -2.25
N GLN A 156 1.76 -3.99 -2.22
CA GLN A 156 0.30 -3.93 -2.40
C GLN A 156 -0.11 -4.45 -3.79
N CYS A 157 0.57 -4.03 -4.87
CA CYS A 157 0.34 -4.54 -6.23
C CYS A 157 0.63 -6.05 -6.33
N VAL A 158 1.68 -6.54 -5.68
CA VAL A 158 1.99 -7.98 -5.61
C VAL A 158 0.85 -8.77 -4.96
N CYS A 159 0.31 -8.30 -3.83
CA CYS A 159 -0.87 -8.91 -3.22
C CYS A 159 -2.07 -8.96 -4.18
N TYR A 160 -2.33 -7.87 -4.90
CA TYR A 160 -3.43 -7.88 -5.87
C TYR A 160 -3.18 -8.80 -7.06
N SER A 161 -1.92 -8.96 -7.53
CA SER A 161 -1.59 -9.96 -8.55
C SER A 161 -1.92 -11.38 -8.07
N LEU A 162 -1.64 -11.67 -6.80
CA LEU A 162 -2.01 -12.95 -6.19
C LEU A 162 -3.53 -13.10 -6.14
N MET A 163 -4.27 -12.04 -5.79
CA MET A 163 -5.73 -12.08 -5.64
C MET A 163 -6.48 -12.24 -6.97
N TYR A 164 -6.10 -11.48 -8.00
CA TYR A 164 -6.87 -11.37 -9.25
C TYR A 164 -6.22 -12.05 -10.45
N GLY A 165 -4.97 -12.52 -10.32
CA GLY A 165 -4.28 -13.35 -11.30
C GLY A 165 -4.45 -14.85 -11.04
N ASN A 166 -4.32 -15.63 -12.11
CA ASN A 166 -4.18 -17.09 -12.08
C ASN A 166 -3.33 -17.55 -13.28
N ALA A 167 -3.11 -18.86 -13.43
CA ALA A 167 -2.25 -19.41 -14.48
C ALA A 167 -2.76 -19.13 -15.91
N ASP A 168 -4.08 -19.07 -16.11
CA ASP A 168 -4.70 -18.86 -17.43
C ASP A 168 -4.87 -17.36 -17.76
N ALA A 169 -4.96 -16.53 -16.73
CA ALA A 169 -5.12 -15.09 -16.82
C ALA A 169 -4.21 -14.41 -15.78
N PRO A 170 -2.89 -14.40 -16.00
CA PRO A 170 -1.96 -13.81 -15.07
C PRO A 170 -2.16 -12.29 -14.96
N LEU A 171 -1.67 -11.71 -13.87
CA LEU A 171 -1.66 -10.27 -13.64
C LEU A 171 -0.25 -9.85 -13.26
N ASP A 172 0.66 -9.98 -14.23
CA ASP A 172 2.09 -9.74 -14.04
C ASP A 172 2.48 -8.26 -14.18
N TYR A 173 1.64 -7.46 -14.84
CA TYR A 173 1.91 -6.04 -15.05
C TYR A 173 1.03 -5.16 -14.19
N TYR A 174 1.62 -4.12 -13.63
CA TYR A 174 0.91 -3.06 -12.93
C TYR A 174 1.38 -1.68 -13.43
N VAL A 175 0.45 -0.73 -13.44
CA VAL A 175 0.77 0.69 -13.52
C VAL A 175 0.38 1.36 -12.20
N ILE A 176 1.36 2.02 -11.59
CA ILE A 176 1.15 2.82 -10.38
C ILE A 176 1.13 4.29 -10.78
N LEU A 177 0.01 4.96 -10.56
CA LEU A 177 -0.18 6.38 -10.85
C LEU A 177 -0.02 7.20 -9.57
N TYR A 178 1.00 8.05 -9.53
CA TYR A 178 1.17 9.04 -8.48
C TYR A 178 0.58 10.37 -8.92
N VAL A 179 -0.56 10.72 -8.34
CA VAL A 179 -1.33 11.91 -8.71
C VAL A 179 -1.05 13.04 -7.72
N ASN A 180 -0.63 14.19 -8.24
CA ASN A 180 -0.23 15.36 -7.47
C ASN A 180 -1.45 16.14 -6.97
N GLY A 181 -1.80 15.94 -5.70
CA GLY A 181 -2.84 16.72 -5.03
C GLY A 181 -2.35 18.06 -4.48
N SER A 182 -1.03 18.30 -4.44
CA SER A 182 -0.45 19.53 -3.87
C SER A 182 -0.45 20.71 -4.85
N LYS A 183 -0.46 20.45 -6.17
CA LYS A 183 -0.53 21.41 -7.30
C LYS A 183 0.56 22.51 -7.25
N LYS A 184 1.38 22.64 -8.29
CA LYS A 184 2.42 23.69 -8.33
C LYS A 184 1.84 25.08 -8.60
N ALA A 185 1.12 25.22 -9.70
CA ALA A 185 0.48 26.47 -10.16
C ALA A 185 -0.63 26.13 -11.17
N TRP A 186 -1.50 27.10 -11.48
CA TRP A 186 -2.52 26.95 -12.52
C TRP A 186 -1.92 27.09 -13.92
N GLU A 187 -1.10 28.13 -14.13
CA GLU A 187 -0.33 28.33 -15.34
C GLU A 187 1.10 27.83 -15.10
N MET A 188 1.60 27.00 -16.01
CA MET A 188 2.96 26.45 -15.97
C MET A 188 3.51 26.44 -17.38
N THR A 189 4.81 26.70 -17.53
CA THR A 189 5.49 26.37 -18.78
C THR A 189 5.68 24.86 -18.92
N ASP A 190 5.95 24.38 -20.14
CA ASP A 190 6.21 22.95 -20.38
C ASP A 190 7.36 22.42 -19.49
N ASP A 191 8.44 23.21 -19.34
CA ASP A 191 9.57 22.88 -18.46
C ASP A 191 9.16 22.77 -16.98
N GLU A 192 8.21 23.59 -16.54
CA GLU A 192 7.72 23.57 -15.18
C GLU A 192 6.82 22.38 -14.89
N TYR A 193 5.96 22.05 -15.85
CA TYR A 193 5.10 20.87 -15.81
C TYR A 193 5.94 19.59 -15.85
N ALA A 194 6.93 19.50 -16.75
CA ALA A 194 7.84 18.36 -16.82
C ALA A 194 8.58 18.10 -15.50
N LYS A 195 8.94 19.16 -14.77
CA LYS A 195 9.57 19.05 -13.43
C LYS A 195 8.60 18.63 -12.32
N ASN A 196 7.31 18.91 -12.45
CA ASN A 196 6.31 18.64 -11.42
C ASN A 196 5.00 18.17 -12.07
N PRO A 197 5.01 17.03 -12.77
CA PRO A 197 3.86 16.59 -13.52
C PRO A 197 2.71 16.33 -12.55
N ASP A 198 1.48 16.56 -13.01
CA ASP A 198 0.28 16.26 -12.22
C ASP A 198 0.10 14.75 -12.02
N ILE A 199 0.57 13.92 -12.96
CA ILE A 199 0.60 12.45 -12.83
C ILE A 199 2.00 11.92 -13.16
N LYS A 200 2.56 11.11 -12.26
CA LYS A 200 3.75 10.29 -12.55
C LYS A 200 3.35 8.82 -12.58
N ALA A 201 3.55 8.16 -13.72
CA ALA A 201 3.32 6.72 -13.87
C ALA A 201 4.59 5.91 -13.63
N HIS A 202 4.44 4.76 -12.99
CA HIS A 202 5.48 3.73 -12.86
C HIS A 202 4.93 2.40 -13.39
N GLY A 203 5.63 1.80 -14.36
CA GLY A 203 5.37 0.42 -14.77
C GLY A 203 6.05 -0.56 -13.81
N LEU A 204 5.34 -1.61 -13.45
CA LEU A 204 5.83 -2.68 -12.58
C LEU A 204 5.61 -4.03 -13.27
N PHE A 205 6.67 -4.83 -13.35
CA PHE A 205 6.59 -6.24 -13.68
C PHE A 205 6.75 -7.06 -12.39
N ILE A 206 5.74 -7.87 -12.08
CA ILE A 206 5.66 -8.69 -10.87
C ILE A 206 6.16 -10.08 -11.20
N THR A 207 7.21 -10.49 -10.50
CA THR A 207 7.79 -11.83 -10.62
C THR A 207 7.23 -12.79 -9.58
N ASP A 208 7.43 -14.08 -9.80
CA ASP A 208 7.10 -15.10 -8.80
C ASP A 208 7.94 -14.98 -7.53
N GLU A 209 9.18 -14.48 -7.62
CA GLU A 209 10.01 -14.18 -6.45
C GLU A 209 9.38 -13.09 -5.58
N MET A 210 8.83 -12.04 -6.20
CA MET A 210 8.13 -10.99 -5.45
C MET A 210 6.88 -11.54 -4.75
N ARG A 211 6.14 -12.42 -5.44
CA ARG A 211 4.96 -13.11 -4.87
C ARG A 211 5.36 -14.00 -3.69
N ALA A 212 6.40 -14.82 -3.87
CA ALA A 212 6.94 -15.69 -2.83
C ALA A 212 7.36 -14.87 -1.60
N GLY A 213 8.10 -13.77 -1.78
CA GLY A 213 8.55 -12.94 -0.66
C GLY A 213 7.42 -12.32 0.16
N VAL A 214 6.29 -11.96 -0.47
CA VAL A 214 5.09 -11.50 0.25
C VAL A 214 4.41 -12.65 1.00
N LEU A 215 4.32 -13.83 0.37
CA LEU A 215 3.72 -15.01 0.99
C LEU A 215 4.55 -15.55 2.16
N ASP A 216 5.88 -15.60 2.00
CA ASP A 216 6.84 -15.98 3.05
C ASP A 216 6.67 -15.06 4.26
N ARG A 217 6.65 -13.74 4.04
CA ARG A 217 6.43 -12.77 5.12
C ARG A 217 5.13 -13.05 5.89
N PHE A 218 4.03 -13.36 5.21
CA PHE A 218 2.76 -13.65 5.88
C PHE A 218 2.77 -15.00 6.59
N ALA A 219 3.41 -16.02 6.01
CA ALA A 219 3.60 -17.31 6.66
C ALA A 219 4.45 -17.17 7.93
N ASP A 220 5.55 -16.42 7.89
CA ASP A 220 6.43 -16.17 9.03
C ASP A 220 5.69 -15.49 10.19
N ILE A 221 4.79 -14.55 9.88
CA ILE A 221 3.95 -13.90 10.91
C ILE A 221 2.98 -14.91 11.54
N LEU A 222 2.42 -15.83 10.75
CA LEU A 222 1.53 -16.87 11.28
C LEU A 222 2.32 -17.88 12.13
N ASP A 223 3.51 -18.27 11.70
CA ASP A 223 4.43 -19.09 12.50
C ASP A 223 4.78 -18.42 13.82
N ALA A 224 5.05 -17.10 13.82
CA ALA A 224 5.27 -16.33 15.02
C ALA A 224 4.05 -16.39 15.96
N VAL A 225 2.83 -16.25 15.44
CA VAL A 225 1.57 -16.36 16.20
C VAL A 225 1.42 -17.75 16.83
N ASP A 226 1.57 -18.80 16.03
CA ASP A 226 1.39 -20.19 16.47
C ASP A 226 2.41 -20.57 17.55
N ASN A 227 3.65 -20.11 17.42
CA ASN A 227 4.73 -20.38 18.36
C ASN A 227 4.78 -19.39 19.53
N GLY A 228 3.86 -18.41 19.61
CA GLY A 228 3.87 -17.36 20.63
C GLY A 228 5.16 -16.55 20.67
N SER A 229 5.87 -16.44 19.54
CA SER A 229 7.20 -15.85 19.41
C SER A 229 7.10 -14.52 18.66
N PRO A 230 6.88 -13.40 19.36
CA PRO A 230 6.54 -12.15 18.70
C PRO A 230 7.73 -11.60 17.88
N PRO A 231 7.49 -11.05 16.67
CA PRO A 231 8.54 -10.40 15.90
C PRO A 231 9.12 -9.15 16.60
N PRO A 232 10.35 -8.73 16.28
CA PRO A 232 10.87 -7.45 16.71
C PRO A 232 9.96 -6.29 16.26
N LEU A 233 9.82 -5.28 17.12
CA LEU A 233 9.06 -4.08 16.79
C LEU A 233 9.86 -3.16 15.86
N ASP A 234 9.24 -2.70 14.78
CA ASP A 234 9.85 -1.73 13.86
C ASP A 234 9.51 -0.28 14.24
N LEU A 235 10.50 0.44 14.78
CA LEU A 235 10.35 1.87 15.14
C LEU A 235 10.08 2.77 13.93
N GLY A 236 10.62 2.42 12.75
CA GLY A 236 10.41 3.16 11.50
C GLY A 236 8.97 3.07 10.99
N ASN A 237 8.24 2.01 11.33
CA ASN A 237 6.84 1.81 10.96
C ASN A 237 5.85 2.05 12.13
N PHE A 238 6.35 2.31 13.35
CA PHE A 238 5.52 2.45 14.55
C PHE A 238 4.47 3.55 14.43
N THR A 239 4.79 4.70 13.81
CA THR A 239 3.89 5.86 13.65
C THR A 239 2.55 5.48 13.02
N PHE A 240 2.55 4.59 12.02
CA PHE A 240 1.36 4.15 11.28
C PHE A 240 0.83 2.79 11.73
N ASN A 241 1.45 2.17 12.75
CA ASN A 241 0.93 0.94 13.34
C ASN A 241 -0.45 1.21 13.97
N ASN A 242 -1.42 0.32 13.71
CA ASN A 242 -2.78 0.40 14.25
C ASN A 242 -2.94 -0.28 15.62
N PHE A 243 -1.89 -0.94 16.10
CA PHE A 243 -1.85 -1.74 17.32
C PHE A 243 -0.71 -1.27 18.24
N LYS A 244 -0.39 0.04 18.24
CA LYS A 244 0.72 0.62 19.01
C LYS A 244 0.63 0.26 20.47
N ARG A 245 -0.58 0.32 21.05
CA ARG A 245 -0.78 0.02 22.47
C ARG A 245 -0.46 -1.44 22.77
N ALA A 246 -1.01 -2.37 22.00
CA ALA A 246 -0.75 -3.79 22.16
C ALA A 246 0.74 -4.12 22.00
N CYS A 247 1.36 -3.58 20.94
CA CYS A 247 2.79 -3.74 20.69
C CYS A 247 3.64 -3.20 21.85
N ALA A 248 3.39 -1.96 22.31
CA ALA A 248 4.17 -1.35 23.37
C ALA A 248 4.04 -2.10 24.72
N LEU A 249 2.84 -2.62 25.02
CA LEU A 249 2.60 -3.37 26.25
C LEU A 249 3.11 -4.81 26.19
N SER A 250 3.29 -5.40 25.00
CA SER A 250 3.80 -6.77 24.87
C SER A 250 5.34 -6.87 24.88
N LEU A 251 6.06 -5.75 24.85
CA LEU A 251 7.53 -5.75 24.92
C LEU A 251 8.05 -6.20 26.29
N SER A 252 9.06 -7.04 26.29
CA SER A 252 9.91 -7.34 27.45
C SER A 252 10.85 -6.18 27.78
N ASP A 253 11.49 -6.23 28.95
CA ASP A 253 12.49 -5.24 29.33
C ASP A 253 13.77 -5.38 28.49
N GLU A 254 14.12 -6.60 28.06
CA GLU A 254 15.21 -6.86 27.12
C GLU A 254 14.95 -6.21 25.75
N GLU A 255 13.74 -6.39 25.20
CA GLU A 255 13.33 -5.73 23.96
C GLU A 255 13.34 -4.21 24.09
N MET A 256 12.86 -3.67 25.23
CA MET A 256 12.94 -2.22 25.50
C MET A 256 14.38 -1.70 25.50
N ALA A 257 15.30 -2.43 26.12
CA ALA A 257 16.72 -2.07 26.12
C ALA A 257 17.33 -2.18 24.70
N GLN A 258 16.86 -3.10 23.86
CA GLN A 258 17.28 -3.20 22.47
C GLN A 258 16.80 -1.99 21.65
N LEU A 259 15.54 -1.59 21.80
CA LEU A 259 15.01 -0.40 21.14
C LEU A 259 15.74 0.87 21.57
N GLU A 260 16.10 1.01 22.84
CA GLU A 260 16.90 2.15 23.33
C GLU A 260 18.28 2.21 22.66
N ARG A 261 18.96 1.06 22.54
CA ARG A 261 20.24 0.96 21.82
C ARG A 261 20.09 1.32 20.35
N GLU A 262 19.01 0.87 19.71
CA GLU A 262 18.69 1.18 18.32
C GLU A 262 18.49 2.69 18.10
N VAL A 263 17.72 3.35 18.98
CA VAL A 263 17.52 4.80 18.94
C VAL A 263 18.87 5.52 19.12
N ALA A 264 19.67 5.12 20.10
CA ALA A 264 20.98 5.73 20.34
C ALA A 264 21.94 5.57 19.15
N ALA A 265 21.93 4.42 18.47
CA ALA A 265 22.68 4.20 17.24
C ALA A 265 22.16 5.06 16.09
N THR A 266 20.84 5.11 15.90
CA THR A 266 20.17 5.92 14.88
C THR A 266 20.48 7.41 15.03
N MET A 267 20.48 7.95 16.24
CA MET A 267 20.81 9.35 16.50
C MET A 267 22.24 9.71 16.07
N ARG A 268 23.19 8.77 16.19
CA ARG A 268 24.59 8.91 15.78
C ARG A 268 24.86 8.57 14.30
N SER A 269 23.87 8.06 13.59
CA SER A 269 24.01 7.66 12.18
C SER A 269 24.04 8.86 11.21
N GLY A 270 24.33 8.60 9.94
CA GLY A 270 24.21 9.57 8.85
C GLY A 270 22.79 9.75 8.31
N LEU A 271 21.76 9.22 8.97
CA LEU A 271 20.37 9.35 8.51
C LEU A 271 19.88 10.81 8.57
N PRO A 272 18.92 11.19 7.69
CA PRO A 272 18.28 12.50 7.78
C PRO A 272 17.61 12.75 9.13
N ASP A 273 17.65 13.99 9.62
CA ASP A 273 17.14 14.38 10.94
C ASP A 273 15.68 14.01 11.18
N PHE A 274 14.83 14.09 10.15
CA PHE A 274 13.42 13.71 10.28
C PHE A 274 13.25 12.22 10.60
N LYS A 275 14.10 11.34 10.05
CA LYS A 275 14.08 9.90 10.37
C LYS A 275 14.58 9.66 11.79
N LYS A 276 15.62 10.37 12.21
CA LYS A 276 16.14 10.29 13.58
C LYS A 276 15.07 10.70 14.61
N ARG A 277 14.38 11.81 14.37
CA ARG A 277 13.24 12.26 15.18
C ARG A 277 12.13 11.23 15.22
N GLN A 278 11.77 10.64 14.08
CA GLN A 278 10.74 9.60 14.01
C GLN A 278 11.03 8.42 14.95
N TYR A 279 12.29 7.95 15.00
CA TYR A 279 12.69 6.85 15.90
C TYR A 279 12.62 7.25 17.37
N ALA A 280 13.12 8.44 17.70
CA ALA A 280 13.08 8.97 19.07
C ALA A 280 11.63 9.15 19.55
N GLU A 281 10.78 9.80 18.76
CA GLU A 281 9.36 10.02 19.05
C GLU A 281 8.59 8.71 19.19
N ALA A 282 8.89 7.71 18.35
CA ALA A 282 8.29 6.38 18.46
C ALA A 282 8.65 5.71 19.79
N PHE A 283 9.93 5.75 20.17
CA PHE A 283 10.39 5.16 21.43
C PHE A 283 9.82 5.88 22.66
N ASP A 284 9.81 7.21 22.66
CA ASP A 284 9.19 8.00 23.73
C ASP A 284 7.70 7.66 23.88
N LYS A 285 6.97 7.54 22.76
CA LYS A 285 5.57 7.12 22.77
C LYS A 285 5.37 5.74 23.38
N ILE A 286 6.24 4.77 23.08
CA ILE A 286 6.21 3.42 23.66
C ILE A 286 6.39 3.52 25.19
N ARG A 287 7.36 4.32 25.67
CA ARG A 287 7.58 4.53 27.10
C ARG A 287 6.38 5.17 27.78
N GLU A 288 5.74 6.15 27.16
CA GLU A 288 4.54 6.80 27.69
C GLU A 288 3.37 5.82 27.82
N ILE A 289 3.12 4.99 26.79
CA ILE A 289 2.09 3.95 26.82
C ILE A 289 2.35 2.97 27.98
N ARG A 290 3.58 2.47 28.12
CA ARG A 290 3.95 1.52 29.19
C ARG A 290 3.82 2.10 30.59
N LYS A 291 4.08 3.40 30.76
CA LYS A 291 3.89 4.12 32.04
C LYS A 291 2.43 4.41 32.37
N GLY A 292 1.48 4.09 31.47
CA GLY A 292 0.06 4.43 31.63
C GLY A 292 -0.23 5.91 31.44
N ALA A 293 0.70 6.69 30.88
CA ALA A 293 0.54 8.13 30.68
C ALA A 293 -0.41 8.46 29.52
N ILE A 294 -0.69 7.49 28.65
CA ILE A 294 -1.57 7.63 27.49
C ILE A 294 -2.51 6.42 27.44
N ALA A 295 -3.81 6.70 27.52
CA ALA A 295 -4.87 5.70 27.43
C ALA A 295 -5.07 5.27 25.97
#